data_AF-A0AB38J8S5-F1
#
_entry.id   AF-A0AB38J8S5-F1
#
_cell.length_a   1.000
_cell.length_b   1.000
_cell.length_c   1.000
_cell.angle_alpha   90.00
_cell.angle_beta   90.00
_cell.angle_gamma   90.00
#
_symmetry.space_group_name_H-M   'P 1'
#
loop_
_entity.id
_entity.type
_entity.pdbx_description
1 polymer ?
#
loop_
_entity_poly.entity_id
_entity_poly.type
_entity_poly.pdbx_seq_one_letter_code
_entity_poly.pdbx_strand_id
1 'polypeptide(L)'
;MPNSSEAVRTADRRLPQGERVLAAGVVQLMVVVVLAVLGPIAPTYGLLGADRGEALWWGTIVLGDVVPTVLGIELVLLASGCLTVLVGVCLPWTQRTPSTTRSVVSGVAGLALAICVVCSVFFSLVFAFSAYQVLPGASDSGCRLVVRESAFLLLADGAIGVLRTGSAVVEWQEDYSADDGHAPFSADDYELHWSGDVAQLRLGMKRIQPVWLEGDGLLDCSR
;
A
#
# COMPACT_ATOMS: atom_id res chain seq x y z
N MET A 1 25.66 -24.95 56.87
CA MET A 1 26.32 -24.02 55.95
C MET A 1 25.71 -24.23 54.57
N PRO A 2 25.28 -23.17 53.88
CA PRO A 2 24.31 -23.25 52.79
C PRO A 2 24.93 -23.76 51.48
N ASN A 3 24.14 -24.56 50.75
CA ASN A 3 24.49 -25.19 49.48
C ASN A 3 24.79 -24.17 48.38
N SER A 4 26.02 -24.16 47.88
CA SER A 4 26.51 -23.33 46.78
C SER A 4 26.21 -23.89 45.39
N SER A 5 25.16 -24.72 45.23
CA SER A 5 24.82 -25.38 43.96
C SER A 5 23.70 -24.70 43.16
N GLU A 6 23.08 -23.65 43.69
CA GLU A 6 22.18 -22.76 42.92
C GLU A 6 22.96 -21.73 42.11
N ALA A 7 24.05 -22.17 41.46
CA ALA A 7 24.49 -21.54 40.23
C ALA A 7 23.40 -21.86 39.20
N VAL A 8 22.35 -21.06 39.25
CA VAL A 8 21.30 -20.88 38.26
C VAL A 8 22.01 -20.72 36.92
N ARG A 9 22.28 -21.86 36.27
CA ARG A 9 22.42 -21.94 34.82
C ARG A 9 21.04 -21.64 34.28
N THR A 10 20.72 -20.35 34.23
CA THR A 10 19.91 -19.79 33.16
C THR A 10 20.62 -20.17 31.87
N ALA A 11 20.40 -21.41 31.43
CA ALA A 11 20.78 -21.88 30.12
C ALA A 11 20.06 -20.93 29.16
N ASP A 12 20.81 -19.98 28.63
CA ASP A 12 20.41 -19.03 27.62
C ASP A 12 19.99 -19.86 26.40
N ARG A 13 18.71 -20.26 26.39
CA ARG A 13 18.07 -21.09 25.37
C ARG A 13 17.90 -20.21 24.13
N ARG A 14 19.03 -19.90 23.48
CA ARG A 14 19.01 -19.27 22.17
C ARG A 14 18.36 -20.26 21.22
N LEU A 15 17.20 -19.89 20.70
CA LEU A 15 16.52 -20.64 19.67
C LEU A 15 17.49 -20.82 18.48
N PRO A 16 17.54 -22.02 17.85
CA PRO A 16 18.27 -22.23 16.61
C PRO A 16 17.90 -21.15 15.59
N GLN A 17 18.86 -20.73 14.78
CA GLN A 17 18.71 -19.61 13.84
C GLN A 17 17.48 -19.78 12.92
N GLY A 18 17.20 -21.01 12.44
CA GLY A 18 16.00 -21.30 11.65
C GLY A 18 14.68 -21.12 12.40
N GLU A 19 14.59 -21.46 13.70
CA GLU A 19 13.38 -21.23 14.50
C GLU A 19 13.13 -19.71 14.67
N ARG A 20 14.18 -18.89 14.77
CA ARG A 20 14.06 -17.43 14.88
C ARG A 20 13.57 -16.78 13.58
N VAL A 21 14.11 -17.20 12.44
CA VAL A 21 13.72 -16.68 11.12
C VAL A 21 12.28 -17.06 10.79
N LEU A 22 11.88 -18.31 11.06
CA LEU A 22 10.50 -18.75 10.87
C LEU A 22 9.53 -17.98 11.76
N ALA A 23 9.83 -17.83 13.05
CA ALA A 23 8.99 -17.07 13.97
C ALA A 23 8.84 -15.61 13.54
N ALA A 24 9.92 -14.97 13.07
CA ALA A 24 9.88 -13.61 12.55
C ALA A 24 8.97 -13.50 11.31
N GLY A 25 9.09 -14.43 10.35
CA GLY A 25 8.25 -14.45 9.15
C GLY A 25 6.77 -14.68 9.46
N VAL A 26 6.45 -15.59 10.39
CA VAL A 26 5.06 -15.82 10.83
C VAL A 26 4.49 -14.60 11.53
N VAL A 27 5.23 -13.97 12.44
CA VAL A 27 4.78 -12.74 13.12
C VAL A 27 4.56 -11.61 12.12
N GLN A 28 5.48 -11.42 11.16
CA GLN A 28 5.32 -10.44 10.09
C GLN A 28 4.04 -10.69 9.29
N LEU A 29 3.79 -11.92 8.83
CA LEU A 29 2.59 -12.24 8.07
C LEU A 29 1.31 -12.04 8.88
N MET A 30 1.31 -12.40 10.17
CA MET A 30 0.16 -12.14 11.05
C MET A 30 -0.14 -10.65 11.16
N VAL A 31 0.89 -9.81 11.30
CA VAL A 31 0.72 -8.34 11.33
C VAL A 31 0.15 -7.84 10.00
N VAL A 32 0.67 -8.32 8.86
CA VAL A 32 0.18 -7.93 7.53
C VAL A 32 -1.29 -8.31 7.36
N VAL A 33 -1.67 -9.53 7.71
CA VAL A 33 -3.05 -10.00 7.62
C VAL A 33 -3.99 -9.16 8.48
N VAL A 34 -3.59 -8.86 9.73
CA VAL A 34 -4.39 -8.02 10.62
C VAL A 34 -4.56 -6.62 10.03
N LEU A 35 -3.49 -6.03 9.48
CA LEU A 35 -3.55 -4.72 8.83
C LEU A 35 -4.38 -4.74 7.55
N ALA A 36 -4.33 -5.81 6.75
CA ALA A 36 -5.09 -5.93 5.51
C ALA A 36 -6.58 -6.19 5.74
N VAL A 37 -6.93 -6.91 6.81
CA VAL A 37 -8.33 -7.16 7.17
C VAL A 37 -8.94 -5.93 7.85
N LEU A 38 -8.20 -5.28 8.76
CA LEU A 38 -8.71 -4.13 9.51
C LEU A 38 -8.51 -2.78 8.81
N GLY A 39 -7.49 -2.67 7.96
CA GLY A 39 -7.09 -1.44 7.27
C GLY A 39 -8.19 -0.88 6.36
N PRO A 40 -8.79 -1.67 5.45
CA PRO A 40 -9.92 -1.22 4.64
C PRO A 40 -11.16 -0.86 5.47
N ILE A 41 -11.29 -1.47 6.65
CA ILE A 41 -12.43 -1.25 7.54
C ILE A 41 -12.31 0.10 8.27
N ALA A 42 -11.11 0.51 8.69
CA ALA A 42 -10.92 1.71 9.51
C ALA A 42 -11.45 3.02 8.86
N PRO A 43 -11.24 3.30 7.56
CA PRO A 43 -11.82 4.46 6.89
C PRO A 43 -13.35 4.38 6.79
N THR A 44 -13.92 3.19 6.59
CA THR A 44 -15.40 3.06 6.46
C THR A 44 -16.14 3.49 7.73
N TYR A 45 -15.51 3.36 8.89
CA TYR A 45 -16.07 3.75 10.18
C TYR A 45 -15.59 5.11 10.68
N GLY A 46 -14.81 5.85 9.87
CA GLY A 46 -14.30 7.18 10.25
C GLY A 46 -13.40 7.16 11.49
N LEU A 47 -12.86 6.00 11.87
CA LEU A 47 -12.12 5.81 13.13
C LEU A 47 -10.79 6.60 13.19
N LEU A 48 -10.36 7.19 12.06
CA LEU A 48 -9.06 7.86 11.93
C LEU A 48 -9.12 9.22 11.21
N GLY A 49 -10.32 9.76 10.90
CA GLY A 49 -10.43 10.98 10.09
C GLY A 49 -9.78 10.85 8.70
N ALA A 50 -9.66 9.62 8.20
CA ALA A 50 -9.02 9.33 6.93
C ALA A 50 -9.87 9.86 5.77
N ASP A 51 -9.32 10.81 5.01
CA ASP A 51 -9.89 11.17 3.72
C ASP A 51 -9.75 9.98 2.78
N ARG A 52 -10.88 9.59 2.16
CA ARG A 52 -10.99 8.39 1.30
C ARG A 52 -10.07 8.45 0.07
N GLY A 53 -9.41 9.58 -0.14
CA GLY A 53 -8.62 9.90 -1.31
C GLY A 53 -7.11 9.93 -1.12
N GLU A 54 -6.57 9.65 0.06
CA GLU A 54 -5.12 9.74 0.30
C GLU A 54 -4.42 8.37 0.19
N ALA A 55 -3.24 8.32 -0.43
CA ALA A 55 -2.52 7.07 -0.69
C ALA A 55 -2.11 6.32 0.59
N LEU A 56 -1.88 7.05 1.70
CA LEU A 56 -1.50 6.52 3.02
C LEU A 56 -2.53 6.86 4.12
N TRP A 57 -3.76 7.23 3.75
CA TRP A 57 -4.85 7.65 4.65
C TRP A 57 -4.69 9.01 5.37
N TRP A 58 -3.46 9.47 5.57
CA TRP A 58 -3.14 10.77 6.19
C TRP A 58 -2.50 11.77 5.20
N GLY A 59 -2.19 11.31 4.00
CA GLY A 59 -1.54 12.11 2.96
C GLY A 59 -1.01 11.24 1.82
N THR A 60 -0.57 11.89 0.76
CA THR A 60 0.05 11.25 -0.40
C THR A 60 1.50 11.71 -0.50
N ILE A 61 2.42 10.74 -0.43
CA ILE A 61 3.87 10.97 -0.56
C ILE A 61 4.29 10.52 -1.95
N VAL A 62 5.20 11.25 -2.59
CA VAL A 62 5.80 10.86 -3.87
C VAL A 62 7.31 10.67 -3.71
N LEU A 63 7.82 9.54 -4.18
CA LEU A 63 9.23 9.19 -4.20
C LEU A 63 9.69 9.02 -5.65
N GLY A 64 10.31 10.06 -6.21
CA GLY A 64 10.62 10.10 -7.64
C GLY A 64 9.32 10.17 -8.44
N ASP A 65 8.98 9.09 -9.14
CA ASP A 65 7.74 8.94 -9.92
C ASP A 65 6.79 7.88 -9.32
N VAL A 66 7.13 7.36 -8.13
CA VAL A 66 6.36 6.30 -7.46
C VAL A 66 5.56 6.90 -6.30
N VAL A 67 4.27 6.61 -6.26
CA VAL A 67 3.39 6.91 -5.14
C VAL A 67 3.19 5.63 -4.33
N PRO A 68 3.85 5.46 -3.16
CA PRO A 68 3.60 4.33 -2.29
C PRO A 68 2.15 4.33 -1.80
N THR A 69 1.41 3.28 -2.15
CA THR A 69 0.05 3.03 -1.66
C THR A 69 0.07 2.00 -0.54
N VAL A 70 -0.96 2.01 0.32
CA VAL A 70 -1.12 0.97 1.35
C VAL A 70 -1.13 -0.44 0.75
N LEU A 71 -1.81 -0.62 -0.39
CA LEU A 71 -1.79 -1.90 -1.12
C LEU A 71 -0.37 -2.30 -1.51
N GLY A 72 0.41 -1.38 -2.09
CA GLY A 72 1.79 -1.65 -2.48
C GLY A 72 2.67 -2.07 -1.30
N ILE A 73 2.54 -1.36 -0.17
CA ILE A 73 3.25 -1.69 1.08
C ILE A 73 2.82 -3.07 1.59
N GLU A 74 1.52 -3.36 1.59
CA GLU A 74 0.97 -4.66 2.01
C GLU A 74 1.54 -5.79 1.15
N LEU A 75 1.51 -5.66 -0.18
CA LEU A 75 2.04 -6.67 -1.10
C LEU A 75 3.54 -6.92 -0.89
N VAL A 76 4.33 -5.87 -0.63
CA VAL A 76 5.76 -6.00 -0.32
C VAL A 76 5.98 -6.72 1.01
N LEU A 77 5.21 -6.38 2.05
CA LEU A 77 5.29 -7.03 3.36
C LEU A 77 4.82 -8.49 3.30
N LEU A 78 3.80 -8.78 2.49
CA LEU A 78 3.29 -10.12 2.23
C LEU A 78 4.34 -10.96 1.51
N ALA A 79 4.92 -10.45 0.43
CA ALA A 79 5.95 -11.15 -0.34
C ALA A 79 7.20 -11.43 0.49
N SER A 80 7.68 -10.44 1.25
CA SER A 80 8.84 -10.61 2.13
C SER A 80 8.55 -11.54 3.33
N GLY A 81 7.33 -11.52 3.88
CA GLY A 81 6.88 -12.45 4.91
C GLY A 81 6.84 -13.90 4.39
N CYS A 82 6.28 -14.12 3.20
CA CYS A 82 6.30 -15.42 2.55
C CYS A 82 7.73 -15.90 2.28
N LEU A 83 8.61 -15.02 1.79
CA LEU A 83 10.01 -15.33 1.53
C LEU A 83 10.76 -15.71 2.81
N THR A 84 10.57 -14.97 3.91
CA THR A 84 11.22 -15.29 5.20
C THR A 84 10.75 -16.61 5.78
N VAL A 85 9.45 -16.96 5.64
CA VAL A 85 8.94 -18.28 6.00
C VAL A 85 9.58 -19.38 5.15
N LEU A 86 9.65 -19.20 3.83
CA LEU A 86 10.30 -20.16 2.92
C LEU A 86 11.77 -20.37 3.28
N VAL A 87 12.53 -19.30 3.51
CA VAL A 87 13.92 -19.37 3.96
C VAL A 87 14.02 -20.10 5.31
N GLY A 88 13.13 -19.80 6.26
CA GLY A 88 13.09 -20.47 7.56
C GLY A 88 12.86 -21.98 7.49
N VAL A 89 12.04 -22.44 6.52
CA VAL A 89 11.77 -23.86 6.25
C VAL A 89 12.95 -24.54 5.55
N CYS A 90 13.65 -23.84 4.66
CA CYS A 90 14.79 -24.39 3.91
C CYS A 90 16.09 -24.45 4.73
N LEU A 91 16.22 -23.66 5.81
CA LEU A 91 17.40 -23.70 6.67
C LEU A 91 17.49 -25.03 7.44
N PRO A 92 18.68 -25.64 7.54
CA PRO A 92 18.85 -26.93 8.18
C PRO A 92 18.45 -26.86 9.66
N TRP A 93 17.31 -27.46 9.99
CA TRP A 93 16.89 -27.66 11.37
C TRP A 93 17.76 -28.73 12.03
N THR A 94 18.47 -28.34 13.09
CA THR A 94 19.09 -29.31 14.01
C THR A 94 18.00 -30.25 14.50
N GLN A 95 18.12 -31.52 14.11
CA GLN A 95 17.09 -32.55 14.24
C GLN A 95 16.52 -32.60 15.67
N ARG A 96 15.26 -32.18 15.81
CA ARG A 96 14.43 -32.49 16.97
C ARG A 96 13.40 -33.52 16.54
N THR A 97 13.24 -34.54 17.37
CA THR A 97 12.37 -35.69 17.11
C THR A 97 10.95 -35.23 16.73
N PRO A 98 10.36 -35.78 15.66
CA PRO A 98 9.02 -35.42 15.23
C PRO A 98 8.01 -35.89 16.29
N SER A 99 7.22 -34.97 16.82
CA SER A 99 6.02 -35.33 17.58
C SER A 99 4.78 -35.06 16.71
N THR A 100 3.87 -36.02 16.66
CA THR A 100 2.65 -35.98 15.82
C THR A 100 1.83 -34.73 16.08
N THR A 101 1.76 -34.28 17.34
CA THR A 101 1.08 -33.05 17.76
C THR A 101 1.68 -31.81 17.08
N ARG A 102 3.00 -31.76 16.89
CA ARG A 102 3.69 -30.62 16.27
C ARG A 102 3.46 -30.57 14.77
N SER A 103 3.38 -31.72 14.10
CA SER A 103 3.03 -31.80 12.68
C SER A 103 1.61 -31.32 12.42
N VAL A 104 0.65 -31.70 13.28
CA VAL A 104 -0.75 -31.22 13.18
C VAL A 104 -0.83 -29.72 13.42
N VAL A 105 -0.21 -29.21 14.49
CA VAL A 105 -0.18 -27.76 14.79
C VAL A 105 0.47 -26.97 13.65
N SER A 106 1.58 -27.45 13.09
CA SER A 106 2.25 -26.81 11.96
C SER A 106 1.40 -26.81 10.70
N GLY A 107 0.68 -27.91 10.43
CA GLY A 107 -0.23 -28.01 9.28
C GLY A 107 -1.41 -27.05 9.41
N VAL A 108 -2.03 -26.98 10.58
CA VAL A 108 -3.14 -26.05 10.87
C VAL A 108 -2.67 -24.60 10.78
N ALA A 109 -1.51 -24.26 11.34
CA ALA A 109 -0.95 -22.93 11.26
C ALA A 109 -0.62 -22.52 9.81
N GLY A 110 -0.03 -23.43 9.03
CA GLY A 110 0.26 -23.19 7.61
C GLY A 110 -1.01 -22.99 6.77
N LEU A 111 -2.05 -23.79 7.03
CA LEU A 111 -3.35 -23.64 6.36
C LEU A 111 -4.03 -22.31 6.75
N ALA A 112 -4.04 -21.96 8.03
CA ALA A 112 -4.59 -20.70 8.51
C ALA A 112 -3.87 -19.51 7.86
N LEU A 113 -2.54 -19.54 7.80
CA LEU A 113 -1.72 -18.54 7.13
C LEU A 113 -2.08 -18.42 5.65
N ALA A 114 -2.20 -19.54 4.93
CA ALA A 114 -2.56 -19.54 3.52
C ALA A 114 -3.94 -18.91 3.27
N ILE A 115 -4.94 -19.28 4.08
CA ILE A 115 -6.29 -18.70 4.02
C ILE A 115 -6.22 -17.19 4.29
N CYS A 116 -5.51 -16.78 5.35
CA CYS A 116 -5.35 -15.39 5.70
C CYS A 116 -4.67 -14.56 4.60
N VAL A 117 -3.64 -15.09 3.95
CA VAL A 117 -2.96 -14.46 2.81
C VAL A 117 -3.91 -14.29 1.63
N VAL A 118 -4.69 -15.33 1.30
CA VAL A 118 -5.69 -15.25 0.22
C VAL A 118 -6.77 -14.23 0.55
N CYS A 119 -7.28 -14.22 1.78
CA CYS A 119 -8.24 -13.22 2.23
C CYS A 119 -7.65 -11.81 2.17
N SER A 120 -6.42 -11.59 2.63
CA SER A 120 -5.69 -10.33 2.56
C SER A 120 -5.68 -9.79 1.13
N VAL A 121 -5.17 -10.60 0.18
CA VAL A 121 -5.10 -10.23 -1.23
C VAL A 121 -6.49 -9.97 -1.81
N PHE A 122 -7.48 -10.80 -1.49
CA PHE A 122 -8.85 -10.62 -1.97
C PHE A 122 -9.46 -9.31 -1.47
N PHE A 123 -9.39 -9.04 -0.17
CA PHE A 123 -9.89 -7.79 0.42
C PHE A 123 -9.17 -6.59 -0.19
N SER A 124 -7.85 -6.63 -0.28
CA SER A 124 -7.09 -5.49 -0.80
C SER A 124 -7.34 -5.26 -2.28
N LEU A 125 -7.55 -6.30 -3.10
CA LEU A 125 -7.99 -6.14 -4.49
C LEU A 125 -9.41 -5.61 -4.60
N VAL A 126 -10.31 -6.06 -3.72
CA VAL A 126 -11.69 -5.59 -3.70
C VAL A 126 -11.77 -4.14 -3.25
N PHE A 127 -10.87 -3.65 -2.39
CA PHE A 127 -10.92 -2.29 -1.85
C PHE A 127 -9.88 -1.31 -2.44
N ALA A 128 -8.95 -1.78 -3.26
CA ALA A 128 -7.99 -0.92 -3.96
C ALA A 128 -8.64 -0.33 -5.22
N PHE A 129 -9.41 0.72 -5.02
CA PHE A 129 -10.13 1.39 -6.10
C PHE A 129 -9.34 2.51 -6.77
N SER A 130 -8.24 2.96 -6.15
CA SER A 130 -7.52 4.15 -6.60
C SER A 130 -6.14 3.84 -7.17
N ALA A 131 -5.89 4.33 -8.38
CA ALA A 131 -4.59 4.41 -9.03
C ALA A 131 -3.99 5.80 -8.80
N TYR A 132 -2.67 5.88 -8.64
CA TYR A 132 -1.95 7.13 -8.45
C TYR A 132 -0.84 7.21 -9.50
N GLN A 133 -0.71 8.35 -10.17
CA GLN A 133 0.36 8.56 -11.13
C GLN A 133 0.88 10.00 -11.07
N VAL A 134 2.19 10.14 -11.28
CA VAL A 134 2.82 11.44 -11.52
C VAL A 134 2.77 11.69 -13.02
N LEU A 135 2.16 12.80 -13.44
CA LEU A 135 2.07 13.13 -14.86
C LEU A 135 3.45 13.50 -15.42
N PRO A 136 3.74 13.16 -16.69
CA PRO A 136 4.98 13.55 -17.33
C PRO A 136 5.04 15.07 -17.51
N GLY A 137 6.25 15.62 -17.36
CA GLY A 137 6.51 17.05 -17.46
C GLY A 137 6.58 17.73 -16.09
N ALA A 138 7.17 18.91 -16.07
CA ALA A 138 7.30 19.74 -14.89
C ALA A 138 7.25 21.22 -15.29
N SER A 139 6.86 22.07 -14.34
CA SER A 139 6.99 23.52 -14.47
C SER A 139 8.46 23.96 -14.55
N ASP A 140 8.69 25.23 -14.88
CA ASP A 140 10.04 25.81 -14.90
C ASP A 140 10.74 25.75 -13.53
N SER A 141 9.97 25.81 -12.44
CA SER A 141 10.50 25.63 -11.08
C SER A 141 10.66 24.17 -10.66
N GLY A 142 10.18 23.22 -11.45
CA GLY A 142 10.22 21.77 -11.19
C GLY A 142 8.97 21.20 -10.52
N CYS A 143 7.86 21.96 -10.46
CA CYS A 143 6.58 21.46 -9.96
C CYS A 143 6.04 20.36 -10.87
N ARG A 144 5.44 19.32 -10.29
CA ARG A 144 4.84 18.21 -11.03
C ARG A 144 3.39 18.04 -10.63
N LEU A 145 2.59 17.46 -11.53
CA LEU A 145 1.21 17.07 -11.19
C LEU A 145 1.16 15.61 -10.78
N VAL A 146 0.33 15.34 -9.78
CA VAL A 146 0.01 14.00 -9.30
C VAL A 146 -1.48 13.84 -9.39
N VAL A 147 -1.92 12.72 -9.93
CA VAL A 147 -3.34 12.45 -10.07
C VAL A 147 -3.68 11.15 -9.37
N ARG A 148 -4.87 11.13 -8.78
CA ARG A 148 -5.53 9.94 -8.25
C ARG A 148 -6.73 9.67 -9.13
N GLU A 149 -6.83 8.47 -9.66
CA GLU A 149 -8.01 7.99 -10.38
C GLU A 149 -8.65 6.86 -9.60
N SER A 150 -9.97 6.89 -9.44
CA SER A 150 -10.74 5.81 -8.85
C SER A 150 -11.81 5.35 -9.83
N ALA A 151 -12.01 4.03 -9.96
CA ALA A 151 -13.08 3.48 -10.79
C ALA A 151 -13.71 2.24 -10.14
N PHE A 152 -15.03 2.26 -9.96
CA PHE A 152 -15.79 1.13 -9.42
C PHE A 152 -17.21 1.06 -9.97
N LEU A 153 -17.59 -0.12 -10.50
CA LEU A 153 -18.95 -0.43 -10.96
C LEU A 153 -19.64 0.73 -11.70
N LEU A 154 -18.96 1.30 -12.71
CA LEU A 154 -19.39 2.39 -13.60
C LEU A 154 -19.26 3.82 -13.03
N LEU A 155 -18.88 3.99 -11.77
CA LEU A 155 -18.50 5.30 -11.25
C LEU A 155 -16.99 5.48 -11.42
N ALA A 156 -16.57 6.62 -11.96
CA ALA A 156 -15.19 7.05 -11.90
C ALA A 156 -15.09 8.47 -11.32
N ASP A 157 -14.08 8.67 -10.49
CA ASP A 157 -13.74 9.95 -9.89
C ASP A 157 -12.23 10.07 -9.75
N GLY A 158 -11.76 11.26 -9.43
CA GLY A 158 -10.38 11.41 -9.08
C GLY A 158 -10.05 12.79 -8.59
N ALA A 159 -8.79 12.95 -8.20
CA ALA A 159 -8.23 14.20 -7.72
C ALA A 159 -6.95 14.52 -8.48
N ILE A 160 -6.67 15.80 -8.58
CA ILE A 160 -5.46 16.36 -9.17
C ILE A 160 -4.80 17.23 -8.12
N GLY A 161 -3.53 16.95 -7.90
CA GLY A 161 -2.71 17.63 -6.92
C GLY A 161 -1.39 18.08 -7.49
N VAL A 162 -0.78 19.03 -6.82
CA VAL A 162 0.53 19.57 -7.15
C VAL A 162 1.58 18.98 -6.22
N LEU A 163 2.75 18.69 -6.79
CA LEU A 163 3.95 18.29 -6.07
C LEU A 163 5.03 19.34 -6.32
N ARG A 164 5.19 20.23 -5.34
CA ARG A 164 6.16 21.34 -5.41
C ARG A 164 7.59 20.82 -5.31
N THR A 165 8.51 21.56 -5.92
CA THR A 165 9.95 21.24 -5.87
C THR A 165 10.46 21.24 -4.43
N GLY A 166 11.15 20.16 -4.04
CA GLY A 166 11.65 19.98 -2.67
C GLY A 166 10.61 19.48 -1.67
N SER A 167 9.33 19.41 -2.06
CA SER A 167 8.30 18.69 -1.29
C SER A 167 8.23 17.23 -1.73
N ALA A 168 7.90 16.36 -0.79
CA ALA A 168 7.51 14.97 -1.06
C ALA A 168 5.99 14.76 -0.89
N VAL A 169 5.27 15.76 -0.42
CA VAL A 169 3.83 15.68 -0.10
C VAL A 169 3.03 16.38 -1.19
N VAL A 170 1.97 15.72 -1.65
CA VAL A 170 1.03 16.24 -2.63
C VAL A 170 0.03 17.17 -1.96
N GLU A 171 -0.26 18.28 -2.64
CA GLU A 171 -1.36 19.19 -2.28
C GLU A 171 -2.47 19.04 -3.32
N TRP A 172 -3.57 18.40 -2.94
CA TRP A 172 -4.75 18.23 -3.78
C TRP A 172 -5.45 19.58 -3.98
N GLN A 173 -5.73 19.96 -5.24
CA GLN A 173 -6.32 21.25 -5.57
C GLN A 173 -7.66 21.13 -6.31
N GLU A 174 -7.85 20.07 -7.09
CA GLU A 174 -9.03 19.94 -7.95
C GLU A 174 -9.50 18.49 -8.02
N ASP A 175 -10.81 18.28 -8.04
CA ASP A 175 -11.45 16.98 -8.22
C ASP A 175 -12.12 16.89 -9.59
N TYR A 176 -12.33 15.66 -10.06
CA TYR A 176 -13.09 15.39 -11.27
C TYR A 176 -13.94 14.14 -11.11
N SER A 177 -14.95 14.01 -11.97
CA SER A 177 -15.79 12.83 -12.11
C SER A 177 -15.92 12.42 -13.56
N ALA A 178 -16.16 11.13 -13.79
CA ALA A 178 -16.37 10.56 -15.11
C ALA A 178 -17.40 9.42 -15.04
N ASP A 179 -18.14 9.25 -16.13
CA ASP A 179 -19.11 8.16 -16.25
C ASP A 179 -18.44 6.86 -16.73
N ASP A 180 -19.18 5.76 -16.59
CA ASP A 180 -18.88 4.41 -17.08
C ASP A 180 -17.50 3.85 -16.66
N GLY A 181 -16.97 4.33 -15.54
CA GLY A 181 -15.66 3.91 -15.05
C GLY A 181 -14.49 4.43 -15.89
N HIS A 182 -14.68 5.49 -16.68
CA HIS A 182 -13.62 6.07 -17.51
C HIS A 182 -12.55 6.74 -16.66
N ALA A 183 -11.30 6.32 -16.85
CA ALA A 183 -10.11 6.84 -16.17
C ALA A 183 -9.29 7.66 -17.18
N PRO A 184 -9.48 8.99 -17.26
CA PRO A 184 -8.93 9.80 -18.33
C PRO A 184 -7.40 9.80 -18.38
N PHE A 185 -6.71 9.68 -17.25
CA PHE A 185 -5.24 9.71 -17.24
C PHE A 185 -4.64 8.36 -17.63
N SER A 186 -5.21 7.26 -17.14
CA SER A 186 -4.86 5.89 -17.55
C SER A 186 -5.17 5.63 -19.03
N ALA A 187 -6.21 6.28 -19.57
CA ALA A 187 -6.61 6.19 -20.97
C ALA A 187 -5.87 7.16 -21.92
N ASP A 188 -4.94 7.96 -21.38
CA ASP A 188 -4.23 9.01 -22.11
C ASP A 188 -5.22 9.93 -22.87
N ASP A 189 -6.26 10.34 -22.16
CA ASP A 189 -7.37 11.18 -22.61
C ASP A 189 -7.37 12.54 -21.89
N TYR A 190 -6.18 13.13 -21.83
CA TYR A 190 -5.94 14.44 -21.26
C TYR A 190 -4.91 15.23 -22.08
N GLU A 191 -4.93 16.55 -21.94
CA GLU A 191 -3.88 17.46 -22.39
C GLU A 191 -3.35 18.25 -21.20
N LEU A 192 -2.02 18.30 -21.07
CA LEU A 192 -1.34 19.10 -20.05
C LEU A 192 -0.43 20.11 -20.75
N HIS A 193 -0.61 21.38 -20.42
CA HIS A 193 0.26 22.47 -20.86
C HIS A 193 0.75 23.28 -19.66
N TRP A 194 2.04 23.58 -19.63
CA TRP A 194 2.63 24.42 -18.59
C TRP A 194 2.89 25.83 -19.14
N SER A 195 2.56 26.84 -18.33
CA SER A 195 2.92 28.23 -18.59
C SER A 195 3.53 28.82 -17.31
N GLY A 196 4.86 28.79 -17.22
CA GLY A 196 5.57 29.09 -15.97
C GLY A 196 5.21 28.04 -14.91
N ASP A 197 4.70 28.49 -13.76
CA ASP A 197 4.28 27.63 -12.63
C ASP A 197 2.79 27.32 -12.60
N VAL A 198 2.06 27.62 -13.68
CA VAL A 198 0.64 27.27 -13.82
C VAL A 198 0.51 26.14 -14.83
N ALA A 199 -0.12 25.04 -14.40
CA ALA A 199 -0.53 23.97 -15.30
C ALA A 199 -1.96 24.21 -15.77
N GLN A 200 -2.17 24.07 -17.07
CA GLN A 200 -3.48 24.00 -17.70
C GLN A 200 -3.76 22.56 -18.11
N LEU A 201 -4.80 21.98 -17.53
CA LEU A 201 -5.21 20.61 -17.74
C LEU A 201 -6.58 20.55 -18.42
N ARG A 202 -6.72 19.67 -19.40
CA ARG A 202 -8.00 19.40 -20.08
C ARG A 202 -8.22 17.90 -20.13
N LEU A 203 -9.42 17.45 -19.76
CA LEU A 203 -9.82 16.04 -19.76
C LEU A 203 -10.88 15.76 -20.83
N GLY A 204 -11.03 14.49 -21.23
CA GLY A 204 -12.12 14.07 -22.11
C GLY A 204 -11.97 14.57 -23.55
N MET A 205 -10.72 14.63 -24.03
CA MET A 205 -10.39 15.11 -25.38
C MET A 205 -10.98 14.20 -26.47
N LYS A 206 -11.07 12.90 -26.18
CA LYS A 206 -11.76 11.89 -26.97
C LYS A 206 -13.23 11.94 -26.56
N ARG A 207 -14.11 12.40 -27.47
CA ARG A 207 -15.57 12.60 -27.26
C ARG A 207 -16.40 11.32 -26.97
N ILE A 208 -15.78 10.31 -26.39
CA ILE A 208 -16.35 8.98 -26.19
C ILE A 208 -17.02 8.89 -24.82
N GLN A 209 -16.51 9.61 -23.82
CA GLN A 209 -16.90 9.52 -22.40
C GLN A 209 -16.94 10.94 -21.79
N PRO A 210 -18.03 11.39 -21.16
CA PRO A 210 -18.06 12.69 -20.50
C PRO A 210 -17.20 12.67 -19.23
N VAL A 211 -16.40 13.73 -19.05
CA VAL A 211 -15.58 13.98 -17.87
C VAL A 211 -15.89 15.39 -17.39
N TRP A 212 -16.09 15.56 -16.09
CA TRP A 212 -16.40 16.83 -15.45
C TRP A 212 -15.32 17.18 -14.43
N LEU A 213 -14.60 18.26 -14.70
CA LEU A 213 -13.74 18.94 -13.73
C LEU A 213 -14.62 19.81 -12.82
N GLU A 214 -14.33 19.82 -11.52
CA GLU A 214 -15.02 20.74 -10.59
C GLU A 214 -14.49 22.18 -10.71
N GLY A 215 -13.24 22.36 -11.13
CA GLY A 215 -12.61 23.65 -11.35
C GLY A 215 -12.48 24.02 -12.82
N ASP A 216 -11.52 24.90 -13.12
CA ASP A 216 -11.21 25.41 -14.45
C ASP A 216 -10.04 24.67 -15.13
N GLY A 217 -9.49 23.63 -14.48
CA GLY A 217 -8.30 22.93 -14.94
C GLY A 217 -7.02 23.76 -14.83
N LEU A 218 -7.00 24.85 -14.05
CA LEU A 218 -5.80 25.65 -13.79
C LEU A 218 -5.24 25.34 -12.40
N LEU A 219 -4.04 24.75 -12.37
CA LEU A 219 -3.37 24.33 -11.16
C LEU A 219 -2.16 25.23 -10.91
N ASP A 220 -2.15 25.93 -9.77
CA ASP A 220 -1.14 26.93 -9.43
C ASP A 220 -0.09 26.33 -8.48
N CYS A 221 1.17 26.27 -8.93
CA CYS A 221 2.31 25.82 -8.13
C CYS A 221 3.09 26.95 -7.45
N SER A 222 2.69 28.22 -7.62
CA SER A 222 3.47 29.39 -7.16
C SER A 222 3.23 29.79 -5.70
N ARG A 223 2.14 29.32 -5.10
CA ARG A 223 1.82 29.55 -3.68
C ARG A 223 2.53 28.56 -2.79
#